data_AF-J3JHS1-F1
#
_entry.id   AF-J3JHS1-F1
#
_cell.length_a   1.000
_cell.length_b   1.000
_cell.length_c   1.000
_cell.angle_alpha   90.00
_cell.angle_beta   90.00
_cell.angle_gamma   90.00
#
_symmetry.space_group_name_H-M   'P 1'
#
loop_
_entity.id
_entity.type
_entity.pdbx_description
1 polymer ?
#
loop_
_entity_poly.entity_id
_entity_poly.type
_entity_poly.pdbx_seq_one_letter_code
_entity_poly.pdbx_strand_id
1 'polypeptide(L)' 'MDDVRLRKPTERNCERCGRQERWTDDSWRVVTIDGERATGSPYCIHEWDIDGTFLPFESIDGGEQADA' A
#
# COMPACT_ATOMS: atom_id res chain seq x y z
N MET A 1 -2.95 -7.77 -26.71
CA MET A 1 -3.87 -7.19 -25.72
C MET A 1 -3.30 -7.62 -24.41
N ASP A 2 -2.54 -6.74 -23.81
CA ASP A 2 -1.88 -6.96 -22.51
C ASP A 2 -2.97 -7.18 -21.46
N ASP A 3 -2.87 -8.25 -20.68
CA ASP A 3 -3.81 -8.52 -19.58
C ASP A 3 -3.51 -7.52 -18.46
N VAL A 4 -4.50 -6.72 -18.09
CA VAL A 4 -4.36 -5.70 -17.05
C VAL A 4 -5.14 -6.15 -15.84
N ARG A 5 -4.47 -6.22 -14.69
CA ARG A 5 -5.11 -6.52 -13.40
C ARG A 5 -5.22 -5.29 -12.53
N LEU A 6 -6.36 -5.19 -11.84
CA LEU A 6 -6.59 -4.19 -10.80
C LEU A 6 -5.99 -4.70 -9.48
N ARG A 7 -5.16 -3.87 -8.85
CA ARG A 7 -4.60 -4.10 -7.51
C ARG A 7 -5.05 -3.01 -6.54
N LYS A 8 -5.05 -3.38 -5.26
CA LYS A 8 -5.30 -2.47 -4.13
C LYS A 8 -3.99 -2.26 -3.36
N PRO A 9 -3.80 -1.09 -2.71
CA PRO A 9 -2.66 -0.92 -1.83
C PRO A 9 -2.79 -1.86 -0.64
N THR A 10 -1.68 -2.48 -0.24
CA THR A 10 -1.59 -3.32 0.97
C THR A 10 -0.88 -2.60 2.10
N GLU A 11 -0.25 -1.47 1.81
CA GLU A 11 0.50 -0.62 2.75
C GLU A 11 0.22 0.83 2.41
N ARG A 12 0.18 1.70 3.43
CA ARG A 12 0.02 3.14 3.25
C ARG A 12 0.71 3.93 4.35
N ASN A 13 1.21 5.11 3.99
CA ASN A 13 1.83 6.07 4.89
C ASN A 13 1.08 7.41 4.82
N CYS A 14 0.79 8.00 5.97
CA CYS A 14 0.10 9.28 6.03
C CYS A 14 1.12 10.36 5.71
N GLU A 15 0.93 11.05 4.59
CA GLU A 15 1.91 12.03 4.09
C GLU A 15 2.10 13.24 5.00
N ARG A 16 1.18 13.43 5.96
CA ARG A 16 1.25 14.55 6.91
C ARG A 16 1.86 14.20 8.25
N CYS A 17 1.52 13.04 8.82
CA CYS A 17 1.93 12.69 10.18
C CYS A 17 2.74 11.40 10.29
N GLY A 18 3.01 10.74 9.16
CA GLY A 18 3.84 9.53 9.11
C GLY A 18 3.19 8.29 9.74
N ARG A 19 1.87 8.31 10.04
CA ARG A 19 1.15 7.10 10.46
C ARG A 19 1.31 6.02 9.38
N GLN A 20 1.64 4.81 9.79
CA GLN A 20 1.85 3.68 8.89
C GLN A 20 0.85 2.57 9.15
N GLU A 21 0.24 2.08 8.08
CA GLU A 21 -0.76 1.02 8.15
C GLU A 21 -0.55 -0.04 7.09
N ARG A 22 -0.88 -1.27 7.47
CA ARG A 22 -0.89 -2.43 6.57
C ARG A 22 -2.28 -3.05 6.55
N TRP A 23 -2.70 -3.49 5.38
CA TRP A 23 -3.92 -4.27 5.20
C TRP A 23 -3.68 -5.70 5.71
N THR A 24 -4.41 -6.09 6.75
CA THR A 24 -4.39 -7.44 7.34
C THR A 24 -5.76 -7.76 7.92
N ASP A 25 -6.17 -9.03 7.85
CA ASP A 25 -7.45 -9.49 8.41
C ASP A 25 -8.63 -8.64 7.91
N ASP A 26 -8.64 -8.36 6.61
CA ASP A 26 -9.65 -7.55 5.92
C ASP A 26 -9.82 -6.12 6.49
N SER A 27 -8.76 -5.56 7.09
CA SER A 27 -8.78 -4.24 7.71
C SER A 27 -7.41 -3.55 7.69
N TRP A 28 -7.39 -2.22 7.78
CA TRP A 28 -6.15 -1.47 7.98
C TRP A 28 -5.71 -1.52 9.44
N ARG A 29 -4.46 -1.91 9.70
CA ARG A 29 -3.87 -1.96 11.04
C ARG A 29 -2.61 -1.11 11.11
N VAL A 30 -2.50 -0.34 12.19
CA VAL A 30 -1.27 0.42 12.50
C VAL A 30 -0.14 -0.57 12.79
N VAL A 31 0.95 -0.43 12.04
CA VAL A 31 2.13 -1.29 12.20
C VAL A 31 2.96 -0.87 13.42
N THR A 32 3.77 -1.79 13.93
CA THR A 32 4.78 -1.52 14.96
C THR A 32 6.15 -1.49 14.29
N ILE A 33 6.91 -0.44 14.54
CA ILE A 33 8.25 -0.22 13.99
C ILE A 33 9.17 -0.01 15.19
N ASP A 34 10.24 -0.81 15.28
CA ASP A 34 11.20 -0.76 16.39
C ASP A 34 10.57 -0.85 17.79
N GLY A 35 9.48 -1.61 17.90
CA GLY A 35 8.76 -1.82 19.16
C GLY A 35 7.73 -0.74 19.51
N GLU A 36 7.59 0.31 18.71
CA GLU A 36 6.60 1.38 18.91
C GLU A 36 5.53 1.38 17.82
N ARG A 37 4.28 1.69 18.18
CA ARG A 37 3.19 1.75 17.20
C ARG A 37 3.31 3.03 16.38
N ALA A 38 3.36 2.89 15.05
CA ALA A 38 3.45 4.00 14.10
C ALA A 38 2.10 4.73 13.94
N THR A 39 1.56 5.23 15.05
CA THR A 39 0.22 5.83 15.15
C THR A 39 0.12 7.21 14.51
N GLY A 40 1.25 7.90 14.35
CA GLY A 40 1.29 9.29 13.90
C GLY A 40 0.67 10.25 14.91
N SER A 41 0.18 11.41 14.44
CA SER A 41 -0.44 12.42 15.31
C SER A 41 -1.95 12.14 15.52
N PRO A 42 -2.46 12.16 16.76
CA PRO A 42 -3.88 11.96 17.06
C PRO A 42 -4.78 13.12 16.57
N TYR A 43 -4.19 14.30 16.30
CA TYR A 43 -4.92 15.47 15.79
C TYR A 43 -4.84 15.62 14.28
N CYS A 44 -4.29 14.63 13.58
CA CYS A 44 -4.19 14.62 12.13
C CYS A 44 -5.44 13.99 11.51
N ILE A 45 -6.05 14.69 10.56
CA ILE A 45 -6.90 14.03 9.56
C ILE A 45 -5.94 13.34 8.60
N HIS A 46 -5.86 12.02 8.66
CA HIS A 46 -4.87 11.27 7.90
C HIS A 46 -5.16 11.34 6.39
N GLU A 47 -4.17 11.76 5.62
CA GLU A 47 -4.22 11.87 4.16
C GLU A 47 -3.25 10.85 3.56
N TRP A 48 -3.69 10.16 2.51
CA TRP A 48 -2.98 9.03 1.90
C TRP A 48 -2.92 9.22 0.38
N ASP A 49 -1.74 9.06 -0.21
CA ASP A 49 -1.50 9.04 -1.66
C ASP A 49 -2.17 10.21 -2.41
N ILE A 50 -1.94 11.44 -1.93
CA ILE A 50 -2.50 12.66 -2.51
C ILE A 50 -1.91 12.97 -3.89
N ASP A 51 -0.67 12.52 -4.13
CA ASP A 51 0.04 12.69 -5.39
C ASP A 51 -0.29 11.61 -6.43
N GLY A 52 -1.04 10.58 -6.04
CA GLY A 52 -1.46 9.49 -6.92
C GLY A 52 -0.30 8.61 -7.38
N THR A 53 0.74 8.47 -6.56
CA THR A 53 1.89 7.59 -6.85
C THR A 53 1.48 6.12 -6.93
N PHE A 54 0.41 5.71 -6.24
CA PHE A 54 -0.14 4.37 -6.38
C PHE A 54 -0.86 4.18 -7.72
N LEU A 55 -0.29 3.34 -8.59
CA LEU A 55 -0.92 2.91 -9.84
C LEU A 55 -1.76 1.64 -9.60
N PRO A 56 -3.10 1.69 -9.76
CA PRO A 56 -3.97 0.56 -9.48
C PRO A 56 -3.97 -0.52 -10.57
N PHE A 57 -3.34 -0.26 -11.71
CA PHE A 57 -3.28 -1.18 -12.85
C PHE A 57 -1.88 -1.77 -12.98
N GLU A 58 -1.80 -3.09 -13.06
CA GLU A 58 -0.57 -3.84 -13.28
C GLU A 58 -0.67 -4.59 -14.61
N SER A 59 0.32 -4.40 -15.49
CA SER A 59 0.43 -5.16 -16.73
C SER A 59 0.98 -6.54 -16.43
N ILE A 60 0.37 -7.55 -17.02
CA ILE A 60 0.86 -8.92 -16.97
C ILE A 60 1.40 -9.24 -18.34
N ASP A 61 2.69 -9.00 -18.52
CA ASP A 61 3.40 -9.55 -19.65
C ASP A 61 3.36 -11.08 -19.50
N GLY A 62 2.78 -11.77 -20.49
CA GLY A 62 2.64 -13.22 -20.48
C GLY A 62 3.99 -13.88 -20.24
N GLY A 63 4.19 -14.41 -19.04
CA GLY A 63 5.45 -15.04 -18.64
C GLY A 63 5.78 -16.22 -19.55
N GLU A 64 6.85 -16.07 -20.34
CA GLU A 64 7.54 -17.18 -20.98
C GLU A 64 8.18 -18.02 -19.87
N GLN A 65 7.61 -19.21 -19.63
CA GLN A 65 8.35 -20.29 -18.99
C GLN A 65 9.39 -20.76 -20.01
N ALA A 66 10.64 -20.33 -19.84
CA ALA A 66 11.78 -20.97 -20.47
C ALA A 66 12.12 -22.24 -19.67
N ASP A 67 12.16 -23.36 -20.37
CA ASP A 67 12.42 -24.73 -19.90
C ASP A 67 13.67 -24.88 -19.00
N ALA A 68 13.56 -25.79 -18.03
CA ALA A 68 14.65 -26.70 -17.62
C ALA A 68 14.07 -27.96 -16.96
#